data_AF-A0A8B6BWG3-F1
#
_entry.id   AF-A0A8B6BWG3-F1
#
_cell.length_a   1.000
_cell.length_b   1.000
_cell.length_c   1.000
_cell.angle_alpha   90.00
_cell.angle_beta   90.00
_cell.angle_gamma   90.00
#
_symmetry.space_group_name_H-M   'P 1'
#
loop_
_entity.id
_entity.type
_entity.pdbx_description
1 polymer ?
#
loop_
_entity_poly.entity_id
_entity_poly.type
_entity_poly.pdbx_seq_one_letter_code
_entity_poly.pdbx_strand_id
1 'polypeptide(L)'
;MTDLCDMLKGANLGINIASELINCLLFADDIVLLGNTEEELQILLNIAHKFVSKWSLKFNSSKSKVLVTGKKKDSDKKWYLGNDLIEEVNEYKYLGVYFSRSLKSTYHIEQYLKENFQRKINHAIRILGEHGDFNRINFGHSLWMSAIRSSLTYGCSVWFPSSQKCKELLESFQYKVGKIILNTKMNIPKCALLAEFGWESINRFMDRQRIAYYARLKNLPNNRLSKIILDEIISVKCNEWKYIENIETILQTAGLDHYANGNINVNTFNKFYGNETTNTQLCNILGKSSLNLYQSFVVVSRKQPYLSNVDDFRSTRLKFLARTNCLPINATLQRMNLTTNNECQLCSSNAIENIFHVMLDCPFFSRLSEKEQVLTYKHVSRI
;
A
#
# COMPACT_ATOMS: atom_id res chain seq x y z
N MET A 1 2.11 12.85 -34.03
CA MET A 1 0.95 12.37 -33.25
C MET A 1 -0.29 13.23 -33.44
N THR A 2 -0.18 14.54 -33.67
CA THR A 2 -1.32 15.41 -34.03
C THR A 2 -2.14 14.87 -35.20
N ASP A 3 -1.48 14.43 -36.29
CA ASP A 3 -2.13 13.81 -37.45
C ASP A 3 -3.01 12.59 -37.06
N LEU A 4 -2.57 11.76 -36.11
CA LEU A 4 -3.41 10.66 -35.59
C LEU A 4 -4.63 11.18 -34.84
N CYS A 5 -4.46 12.19 -33.98
CA CYS A 5 -5.59 12.81 -33.28
C CYS A 5 -6.61 13.39 -34.26
N ASP A 6 -6.15 14.05 -35.33
CA ASP A 6 -7.01 14.67 -36.32
C ASP A 6 -7.77 13.60 -37.12
N MET A 7 -7.08 12.52 -37.52
CA MET A 7 -7.72 11.36 -38.18
C MET A 7 -8.78 10.70 -37.29
N LEU A 8 -8.50 10.52 -36.00
CA LEU A 8 -9.45 9.91 -35.06
C LEU A 8 -10.63 10.85 -34.76
N LYS A 9 -10.39 12.17 -34.62
CA LYS A 9 -11.45 13.17 -34.41
C LYS A 9 -12.37 13.27 -35.62
N GLY A 10 -11.82 13.17 -36.84
CA GLY A 10 -12.60 13.20 -38.08
C GLY A 10 -13.60 12.06 -38.23
N ALA A 11 -13.38 10.93 -37.54
CA ALA A 11 -14.32 9.81 -37.55
C ALA A 11 -15.60 10.08 -36.73
N ASN A 12 -15.57 11.04 -35.81
CA ASN A 12 -16.65 11.36 -34.88
C ASN A 12 -17.17 10.12 -34.09
N LEU A 13 -16.25 9.21 -33.77
CA LEU A 13 -16.50 8.02 -32.94
C LEU A 13 -15.74 8.12 -31.62
N GLY A 14 -16.25 7.52 -30.56
CA GLY A 14 -15.61 7.52 -29.24
C GLY A 14 -16.61 7.53 -28.09
N ILE A 15 -16.13 7.83 -26.90
CA ILE A 15 -16.96 7.95 -25.70
C ILE A 15 -17.33 9.42 -25.50
N ASN A 16 -18.63 9.70 -25.53
CA ASN A 16 -19.15 11.03 -25.17
C ASN A 16 -19.20 11.18 -23.65
N ILE A 17 -18.50 12.19 -23.13
CA ILE A 17 -18.53 12.56 -21.72
C ILE A 17 -18.79 14.07 -21.64
N ALA A 18 -19.92 14.46 -21.02
CA ALA A 18 -20.41 15.83 -21.05
C ALA A 18 -20.48 16.38 -22.51
N SER A 19 -19.74 17.46 -22.81
CA SER A 19 -19.66 18.07 -24.14
C SER A 19 -18.46 17.61 -24.97
N GLU A 20 -17.68 16.62 -24.50
CA GLU A 20 -16.43 16.19 -25.13
C GLU A 20 -16.53 14.75 -25.66
N LEU A 21 -16.13 14.56 -26.92
CA LEU A 21 -15.97 13.24 -27.53
C LEU A 21 -14.53 12.76 -27.37
N ILE A 22 -14.33 11.69 -26.58
CA ILE A 22 -13.01 11.13 -26.30
C ILE A 22 -12.82 9.84 -27.10
N ASN A 23 -11.91 9.90 -28.08
CA ASN A 23 -11.57 8.77 -28.94
C ASN A 23 -10.22 8.12 -28.58
N CYS A 24 -9.29 8.88 -27.99
CA CYS A 24 -7.98 8.36 -27.64
C CYS A 24 -7.33 9.07 -26.44
N LEU A 25 -6.44 8.34 -25.77
CA LEU A 25 -5.49 8.86 -24.80
C LEU A 25 -4.08 8.50 -25.28
N LEU A 26 -3.19 9.48 -25.29
CA LEU A 26 -1.82 9.33 -25.78
C LEU A 26 -0.83 9.58 -24.66
N PHE A 27 0.12 8.66 -24.48
CA PHE A 27 1.23 8.84 -23.56
C PHE A 27 2.51 8.23 -24.14
N ALA A 28 3.43 9.09 -24.61
CA ALA A 28 4.62 8.66 -25.35
C ALA A 28 4.25 7.73 -26.54
N ASP A 29 4.67 6.47 -26.52
CA ASP A 29 4.35 5.44 -27.51
C ASP A 29 3.05 4.66 -27.20
N ASP A 30 2.53 4.76 -25.98
CA ASP A 30 1.27 4.13 -25.59
C ASP A 30 0.07 4.92 -26.14
N ILE A 31 -0.77 4.22 -26.90
CA ILE A 31 -2.01 4.74 -27.49
C ILE A 31 -3.17 3.91 -26.96
N VAL A 32 -4.10 4.57 -26.29
CA VAL A 32 -5.38 3.96 -25.87
C VAL A 32 -6.47 4.50 -26.78
N LEU A 33 -7.21 3.61 -27.43
CA LEU A 33 -8.40 3.96 -28.21
C LEU A 33 -9.64 3.61 -27.39
N LEU A 34 -10.64 4.48 -27.43
CA LEU A 34 -11.87 4.35 -26.67
C LEU A 34 -13.04 4.37 -27.66
N GLY A 35 -13.83 3.29 -27.69
CA GLY A 35 -15.06 3.20 -28.48
C GLY A 35 -16.22 2.79 -27.58
N ASN A 36 -17.42 3.29 -27.87
CA ASN A 36 -18.63 2.98 -27.12
C ASN A 36 -19.20 1.61 -27.54
N THR A 37 -18.98 1.22 -28.80
CA THR A 37 -19.33 -0.11 -29.32
C THR A 37 -18.11 -0.84 -29.87
N GLU A 38 -18.30 -2.13 -30.16
CA GLU A 38 -17.22 -2.96 -30.70
C GLU A 38 -16.87 -2.57 -32.14
N GLU A 39 -17.89 -2.21 -32.92
CA GLU A 39 -17.76 -1.74 -34.30
C GLU A 39 -16.97 -0.43 -34.34
N GLU A 40 -17.30 0.50 -33.44
CA GLU A 40 -16.57 1.77 -33.31
C GLU A 40 -15.10 1.54 -32.98
N LEU A 41 -14.81 0.69 -32.00
CA LEU A 41 -13.42 0.39 -31.62
C LEU A 41 -12.65 -0.24 -32.80
N GLN A 42 -13.27 -1.13 -33.57
CA GLN A 42 -12.64 -1.72 -34.76
C GLN A 42 -12.36 -0.68 -35.86
N ILE A 43 -13.25 0.30 -36.05
CA ILE A 43 -13.01 1.42 -36.97
C ILE A 43 -11.83 2.26 -36.48
N LEU A 44 -11.77 2.58 -35.19
CA LEU A 44 -10.66 3.34 -34.60
C LEU A 44 -9.32 2.60 -34.75
N LEU A 45 -9.30 1.26 -34.56
CA LEU A 45 -8.12 0.43 -34.82
C LEU A 45 -7.66 0.50 -36.28
N ASN A 46 -8.60 0.47 -37.23
CA ASN A 46 -8.30 0.60 -38.66
C ASN A 46 -7.72 1.99 -39.00
N ILE A 47 -8.22 3.05 -38.38
CA ILE A 47 -7.69 4.41 -38.54
C ILE A 47 -6.27 4.49 -37.98
N ALA A 48 -6.04 3.95 -36.78
CA ALA A 48 -4.71 3.90 -36.19
C ALA A 48 -3.73 3.12 -37.08
N HIS A 49 -4.17 1.99 -37.68
CA HIS A 49 -3.37 1.24 -38.64
C HIS A 49 -3.02 2.06 -39.89
N LYS A 50 -3.98 2.76 -40.49
CA LYS A 50 -3.74 3.66 -41.64
C LYS A 50 -2.71 4.73 -41.31
N PHE A 51 -2.78 5.30 -40.11
CA PHE A 51 -1.80 6.28 -39.64
C PHE A 51 -0.39 5.67 -39.57
N VAL A 52 -0.20 4.54 -38.87
CA VAL A 52 1.15 3.96 -38.78
C VAL A 52 1.70 3.54 -40.14
N SER A 53 0.84 3.03 -41.05
CA SER A 53 1.24 2.70 -42.42
C SER A 53 1.70 3.93 -43.20
N LYS A 54 1.00 5.06 -43.09
CA LYS A 54 1.40 6.35 -43.71
C LYS A 54 2.78 6.81 -43.23
N TRP A 55 3.06 6.63 -41.95
CA TRP A 55 4.32 7.07 -41.33
C TRP A 55 5.40 5.98 -41.30
N SER A 56 5.19 4.86 -41.99
CA SER A 56 6.12 3.71 -42.00
C SER A 56 6.50 3.20 -40.61
N LEU A 57 5.53 3.25 -39.67
CA LEU A 57 5.62 2.71 -38.33
C LEU A 57 4.91 1.36 -38.24
N LYS A 58 5.22 0.57 -37.21
CA LYS A 58 4.57 -0.72 -36.96
C LYS A 58 4.13 -0.83 -35.50
N PHE A 59 2.87 -1.19 -35.28
CA PHE A 59 2.38 -1.56 -33.95
C PHE A 59 2.92 -2.92 -33.54
N ASN A 60 3.19 -3.07 -32.25
CA ASN A 60 3.53 -4.36 -31.68
C ASN A 60 2.24 -5.09 -31.29
N SER A 61 1.71 -5.91 -32.20
CA SER A 61 0.48 -6.69 -31.99
C SER A 61 0.53 -7.63 -30.77
N SER A 62 1.72 -8.08 -30.35
CA SER A 62 1.86 -8.88 -29.12
C SER A 62 1.63 -8.07 -27.83
N LYS A 63 1.93 -6.75 -27.86
CA LYS A 63 1.71 -5.82 -26.75
C LYS A 63 0.35 -5.12 -26.83
N SER A 64 -0.19 -4.93 -28.03
CA SER A 64 -1.51 -4.35 -28.26
C SER A 64 -2.60 -5.35 -27.84
N LYS A 65 -3.49 -4.93 -26.94
CA LYS A 65 -4.58 -5.76 -26.42
C LYS A 65 -5.87 -4.96 -26.38
N VAL A 66 -7.01 -5.66 -26.36
CA VAL A 66 -8.33 -5.05 -26.16
C VAL A 66 -8.85 -5.42 -24.78
N LEU A 67 -9.38 -4.43 -24.06
CA LEU A 67 -10.08 -4.64 -22.78
C LEU A 67 -11.52 -4.17 -22.96
N VAL A 68 -12.47 -5.10 -22.90
CA VAL A 68 -13.91 -4.80 -22.91
C VAL A 68 -14.43 -4.82 -21.47
N THR A 69 -15.02 -3.71 -21.02
CA THR A 69 -15.57 -3.56 -19.67
C THR A 69 -17.04 -3.99 -19.61
N GLY A 70 -17.49 -4.52 -18.46
CA GLY A 70 -18.91 -4.77 -18.16
C GLY A 70 -19.58 -5.97 -18.86
N LYS A 71 -19.09 -6.42 -20.03
CA LYS A 71 -19.60 -7.60 -20.75
C LYS A 71 -18.78 -8.86 -20.45
N LYS A 72 -19.40 -10.04 -20.58
CA LYS A 72 -18.66 -11.32 -20.59
C LYS A 72 -17.78 -11.39 -21.85
N LYS A 73 -16.68 -12.14 -21.78
CA LYS A 73 -15.82 -12.41 -22.94
C LYS A 73 -16.67 -13.08 -24.02
N ASP A 74 -16.71 -12.47 -25.19
CA ASP A 74 -17.20 -13.14 -26.39
C ASP A 74 -16.02 -13.91 -27.00
N SER A 75 -16.13 -15.23 -27.08
CA SER A 75 -15.09 -16.10 -27.64
C SER A 75 -15.00 -16.00 -29.17
N ASP A 76 -16.09 -15.60 -29.81
CA ASP A 76 -16.20 -15.59 -31.27
C ASP A 76 -15.76 -14.25 -31.84
N LYS A 77 -15.74 -13.20 -31.01
CA LYS A 77 -15.26 -11.88 -31.39
C LYS A 77 -13.74 -11.88 -31.60
N LYS A 78 -13.33 -11.34 -32.75
CA LYS A 78 -11.93 -11.14 -33.13
C LYS A 78 -11.66 -9.67 -33.34
N TRP A 79 -10.53 -9.22 -32.82
CA TRP A 79 -10.06 -7.84 -32.93
C TRP A 79 -8.86 -7.80 -33.86
N TYR A 80 -8.86 -6.85 -34.80
CA TYR A 80 -7.78 -6.73 -35.79
C TYR A 80 -7.13 -5.36 -35.72
N LEU A 81 -5.80 -5.32 -35.77
CA LEU A 81 -5.01 -4.11 -35.91
C LEU A 81 -4.28 -4.18 -37.25
N GLY A 82 -4.92 -3.68 -38.31
CA GLY A 82 -4.51 -4.00 -39.68
C GLY A 82 -4.78 -5.47 -39.98
N ASN A 83 -3.74 -6.20 -40.37
CA ASN A 83 -3.84 -7.64 -40.65
C ASN A 83 -3.55 -8.52 -39.42
N ASP A 84 -3.10 -7.93 -38.31
CA ASP A 84 -2.72 -8.68 -37.11
C ASP A 84 -3.92 -8.89 -36.19
N LEU A 85 -4.13 -10.12 -35.73
CA LEU A 85 -5.12 -10.44 -34.69
C LEU A 85 -4.58 -9.99 -33.31
N ILE A 86 -5.37 -9.19 -32.59
CA ILE A 86 -5.04 -8.77 -31.22
C ILE A 86 -5.96 -9.45 -30.21
N GLU A 87 -5.41 -9.75 -29.04
CA GLU A 87 -6.11 -10.52 -28.00
C GLU A 87 -6.98 -9.61 -27.14
N GLU A 88 -8.20 -10.10 -26.85
CA GLU A 88 -9.04 -9.55 -25.78
C GLU A 88 -8.65 -10.14 -24.41
N VAL A 89 -8.28 -9.26 -23.48
CA VAL A 89 -7.82 -9.61 -22.13
C VAL A 89 -8.84 -9.23 -21.07
N ASN A 90 -8.82 -9.92 -19.93
CA ASN A 90 -9.64 -9.55 -18.77
C ASN A 90 -9.00 -8.44 -17.93
N GLU A 91 -7.66 -8.34 -17.98
CA GLU A 91 -6.89 -7.35 -17.26
C GLU A 91 -5.82 -6.74 -18.16
N TYR A 92 -5.69 -5.42 -18.13
CA TYR A 92 -4.71 -4.69 -18.92
C TYR A 92 -3.92 -3.73 -18.05
N LYS A 93 -2.60 -3.69 -18.23
CA LYS A 93 -1.72 -2.77 -17.51
C LYS A 93 -1.55 -1.49 -18.32
N TYR A 94 -1.99 -0.37 -17.77
CA TYR A 94 -1.82 0.95 -18.36
C TYR A 94 -1.12 1.89 -17.38
N LEU A 95 0.01 2.47 -17.81
CA LEU A 95 0.85 3.39 -17.02
C LEU A 95 1.19 2.91 -15.60
N GLY A 96 1.35 1.60 -15.41
CA GLY A 96 1.69 1.00 -14.10
C GLY A 96 0.50 0.51 -13.26
N VAL A 97 -0.75 0.76 -13.69
CA VAL A 97 -1.97 0.32 -12.99
C VAL A 97 -2.68 -0.76 -13.82
N TYR A 98 -3.19 -1.80 -13.16
CA TYR A 98 -3.99 -2.82 -13.83
C TYR A 98 -5.47 -2.45 -13.75
N PHE A 99 -6.11 -2.40 -14.91
CA PHE A 99 -7.54 -2.26 -15.06
C PHE A 99 -8.12 -3.63 -15.37
N SER A 100 -9.19 -4.00 -14.68
CA SER A 100 -9.92 -5.24 -14.96
C SER A 100 -11.21 -4.92 -15.69
N ARG A 101 -11.74 -5.90 -16.43
CA ARG A 101 -13.08 -5.86 -17.03
C ARG A 101 -14.19 -5.48 -16.06
N SER A 102 -14.05 -5.91 -14.80
CA SER A 102 -15.00 -5.62 -13.71
C SER A 102 -14.80 -4.24 -13.07
N LEU A 103 -13.78 -3.49 -13.51
CA LEU A 103 -13.32 -2.21 -12.93
C LEU A 103 -12.91 -2.29 -11.45
N LYS A 104 -12.85 -3.50 -10.87
CA LYS A 104 -12.31 -3.74 -9.53
C LYS A 104 -10.79 -3.80 -9.56
N SER A 105 -10.16 -3.30 -8.50
CA SER A 105 -8.69 -3.29 -8.35
C SER A 105 -8.15 -4.59 -7.75
N THR A 106 -8.99 -5.59 -7.51
CA THR A 106 -8.61 -6.85 -6.84
C THR A 106 -7.42 -7.51 -7.51
N TYR A 107 -7.40 -7.61 -8.85
CA TYR A 107 -6.26 -8.18 -9.58
C TYR A 107 -4.98 -7.35 -9.38
N HIS A 108 -5.10 -6.01 -9.45
CA HIS A 108 -3.97 -5.11 -9.23
C HIS A 108 -3.35 -5.33 -7.85
N ILE A 109 -4.16 -5.48 -6.80
CA ILE A 109 -3.67 -5.62 -5.42
C ILE A 109 -3.22 -7.05 -5.12
N GLU A 110 -4.06 -8.05 -5.39
CA GLU A 110 -3.80 -9.43 -4.96
C GLU A 110 -2.75 -10.14 -5.80
N GLN A 111 -2.61 -9.79 -7.08
CA GLN A 111 -1.61 -10.38 -7.98
C GLN A 111 -0.42 -9.44 -8.16
N TYR A 112 -0.63 -8.30 -8.82
CA TYR A 112 0.48 -7.45 -9.24
C TYR A 112 1.26 -6.83 -8.07
N LEU A 113 0.58 -6.18 -7.12
CA LEU A 113 1.26 -5.56 -5.97
C LEU A 113 1.89 -6.62 -5.06
N LYS A 114 1.26 -7.79 -4.90
CA LYS A 114 1.81 -8.90 -4.12
C LYS A 114 3.11 -9.44 -4.72
N GLU A 115 3.15 -9.67 -6.02
CA GLU A 115 4.38 -10.10 -6.70
C GLU A 115 5.47 -9.03 -6.65
N ASN A 116 5.11 -7.78 -6.94
CA ASN A 116 6.05 -6.66 -6.88
C ASN A 116 6.62 -6.49 -5.46
N PHE A 117 5.76 -6.59 -4.45
CA PHE A 117 6.17 -6.61 -3.05
C PHE A 117 7.14 -7.76 -2.77
N GLN A 118 6.84 -8.98 -3.22
CA GLN A 118 7.70 -10.14 -2.98
C GLN A 118 9.09 -9.99 -3.61
N ARG A 119 9.19 -9.43 -4.81
CA ARG A 119 10.50 -9.14 -5.43
C ARG A 119 11.26 -8.10 -4.60
N LYS A 120 10.62 -6.98 -4.26
CA LYS A 120 11.25 -5.89 -3.51
C LYS A 120 11.66 -6.30 -2.10
N ILE A 121 10.85 -7.10 -1.42
CA ILE A 121 11.15 -7.56 -0.06
C ILE A 121 12.32 -8.54 -0.06
N ASN A 122 12.45 -9.40 -1.08
CA ASN A 122 13.61 -10.29 -1.23
C ASN A 122 14.90 -9.49 -1.42
N HIS A 123 14.87 -8.45 -2.26
CA HIS A 123 16.00 -7.53 -2.38
C HIS A 123 16.31 -6.80 -1.07
N ALA A 124 15.28 -6.35 -0.35
CA ALA A 124 15.45 -5.70 0.95
C ALA A 124 16.11 -6.62 1.98
N ILE A 125 15.69 -7.88 2.04
CA ILE A 125 16.29 -8.89 2.93
C ILE A 125 17.78 -9.06 2.61
N ARG A 126 18.12 -9.19 1.32
CA ARG A 126 19.53 -9.34 0.90
C ARG A 126 20.36 -8.12 1.29
N ILE A 127 19.91 -6.91 0.95
CA ILE A 127 20.63 -5.67 1.26
C ILE A 127 20.80 -5.49 2.77
N LEU A 128 19.75 -5.73 3.55
CA LEU A 128 19.81 -5.66 5.02
C LEU A 128 20.66 -6.79 5.63
N GLY A 129 20.85 -7.91 4.93
CA GLY A 129 21.78 -8.96 5.35
C GLY A 129 23.23 -8.57 5.10
N GLU A 130 23.53 -8.03 3.92
CA GLU A 130 24.87 -7.62 3.48
C GLU A 130 25.40 -6.40 4.24
N HIS A 131 24.53 -5.42 4.52
CA HIS A 131 24.89 -4.19 5.26
C HIS A 131 25.15 -4.45 6.76
N GLY A 132 24.91 -5.68 7.23
CA GLY A 132 24.99 -6.03 8.64
C GLY A 132 23.97 -5.29 9.50
N ASP A 133 24.20 -5.32 10.81
CA ASP A 133 23.30 -4.71 11.79
C ASP A 133 23.55 -3.22 12.04
N PHE A 134 24.53 -2.61 11.35
CA PHE A 134 24.84 -1.18 11.46
C PHE A 134 23.71 -0.31 10.90
N ASN A 135 23.23 0.64 11.71
CA ASN A 135 22.14 1.57 11.35
C ASN A 135 20.87 0.92 10.75
N ARG A 136 20.65 -0.36 11.06
CA ARG A 136 19.67 -1.21 10.35
C ARG A 136 18.25 -0.65 10.36
N ILE A 137 17.85 -0.05 11.49
CA ILE A 137 16.51 0.54 11.65
C ILE A 137 16.30 1.73 10.71
N ASN A 138 17.21 2.70 10.69
CA ASN A 138 17.07 3.90 9.85
C ASN A 138 17.20 3.55 8.38
N PHE A 139 18.18 2.73 8.02
CA PHE A 139 18.36 2.29 6.65
C PHE A 139 17.16 1.50 6.14
N GLY A 140 16.65 0.56 6.94
CA GLY A 140 15.43 -0.18 6.66
C GLY A 140 14.20 0.72 6.53
N HIS A 141 14.08 1.74 7.39
CA HIS A 141 13.03 2.75 7.27
C HIS A 141 13.11 3.52 5.95
N SER A 142 14.29 3.99 5.55
CA SER A 142 14.50 4.65 4.27
C SER A 142 14.14 3.74 3.10
N LEU A 143 14.51 2.47 3.16
CA LEU A 143 14.16 1.48 2.13
C LEU A 143 12.64 1.26 2.04
N TRP A 144 11.96 1.17 3.18
CA TRP A 144 10.50 1.12 3.23
C TRP A 144 9.88 2.34 2.57
N MET A 145 10.27 3.54 3.01
CA MET A 145 9.63 4.80 2.59
C MET A 145 9.90 5.12 1.12
N SER A 146 11.14 4.98 0.67
CA SER A 146 11.61 5.48 -0.63
C SER A 146 11.48 4.48 -1.76
N ALA A 147 11.56 3.16 -1.50
CA ALA A 147 11.60 2.14 -2.56
C ALA A 147 10.40 1.17 -2.56
N ILE A 148 9.99 0.70 -1.37
CA ILE A 148 8.91 -0.29 -1.26
C ILE A 148 7.55 0.41 -1.26
N ARG A 149 7.29 1.27 -0.27
CA ARG A 149 6.02 1.99 -0.12
C ARG A 149 5.70 2.82 -1.36
N SER A 150 6.66 3.62 -1.83
CA SER A 150 6.53 4.44 -3.05
C SER A 150 6.03 3.63 -4.25
N SER A 151 6.56 2.42 -4.44
CA SER A 151 6.15 1.53 -5.52
C SER A 151 4.78 0.88 -5.28
N LEU A 152 4.43 0.56 -4.03
CA LEU A 152 3.13 -0.04 -3.71
C LEU A 152 1.99 0.97 -3.79
N THR A 153 2.28 2.24 -3.50
CA THR A 153 1.28 3.32 -3.47
C THR A 153 1.21 4.07 -4.80
N TYR A 154 1.94 3.64 -5.82
CA TYR A 154 1.88 4.25 -7.14
C TYR A 154 0.46 4.13 -7.72
N GLY A 155 -0.09 5.26 -8.17
CA GLY A 155 -1.46 5.32 -8.71
C GLY A 155 -2.59 5.11 -7.69
N CYS A 156 -2.31 5.04 -6.38
CA CYS A 156 -3.32 4.76 -5.34
C CYS A 156 -4.44 5.81 -5.24
N SER A 157 -4.24 6.99 -5.85
CA SER A 157 -5.25 8.02 -6.01
C SER A 157 -6.37 7.65 -7.00
N VAL A 158 -6.17 6.62 -7.82
CA VAL A 158 -7.13 6.14 -8.84
C VAL A 158 -7.73 4.80 -8.45
N TRP A 159 -6.93 3.86 -7.92
CA TRP A 159 -7.42 2.54 -7.51
C TRP A 159 -7.73 2.46 -6.01
N PHE A 160 -8.79 1.72 -5.66
CA PHE A 160 -9.29 1.57 -4.29
C PHE A 160 -9.38 0.09 -3.91
N PRO A 161 -8.95 -0.33 -2.71
CA PRO A 161 -9.13 -1.69 -2.22
C PRO A 161 -10.60 -2.09 -2.25
N SER A 162 -10.94 -3.03 -3.14
CA SER A 162 -12.34 -3.42 -3.35
C SER A 162 -12.94 -4.28 -2.22
N SER A 163 -12.11 -4.74 -1.28
CA SER A 163 -12.53 -5.59 -0.16
C SER A 163 -11.67 -5.37 1.09
N GLN A 164 -12.19 -5.76 2.24
CA GLN A 164 -11.46 -5.75 3.51
C GLN A 164 -10.18 -6.62 3.43
N LYS A 165 -10.27 -7.77 2.75
CA LYS A 165 -9.11 -8.64 2.45
C LYS A 165 -8.00 -7.88 1.72
N CYS A 166 -8.32 -7.03 0.74
CA CYS A 166 -7.32 -6.22 0.06
C CYS A 166 -6.66 -5.19 0.99
N LYS A 167 -7.44 -4.54 1.87
CA LYS A 167 -6.91 -3.61 2.89
C LYS A 167 -5.94 -4.32 3.85
N GLU A 168 -6.32 -5.50 4.34
CA GLU A 168 -5.51 -6.31 5.24
C GLU A 168 -4.24 -6.84 4.57
N LEU A 169 -4.31 -7.22 3.29
CA LEU A 169 -3.16 -7.64 2.50
C LEU A 169 -2.11 -6.52 2.42
N LEU A 170 -2.52 -5.29 2.12
CA LEU A 170 -1.62 -4.13 2.06
C LEU A 170 -0.96 -3.86 3.41
N GLU A 171 -1.72 -3.93 4.51
CA GLU A 171 -1.14 -3.79 5.84
C GLU A 171 -0.20 -4.93 6.21
N SER A 172 -0.45 -6.14 5.69
CA SER A 172 0.45 -7.29 5.88
C SER A 172 1.80 -7.03 5.23
N PHE A 173 1.86 -6.31 4.11
CA PHE A 173 3.12 -5.94 3.46
C PHE A 173 3.95 -5.01 4.36
N GLN A 174 3.32 -3.95 4.88
CA GLN A 174 3.98 -3.05 5.82
C GLN A 174 4.45 -3.76 7.10
N TYR A 175 3.61 -4.64 7.65
CA TYR A 175 3.95 -5.43 8.83
C TYR A 175 5.15 -6.35 8.59
N LYS A 176 5.19 -7.05 7.44
CA LYS A 176 6.32 -7.90 7.03
C LYS A 176 7.62 -7.09 6.92
N VAL A 177 7.57 -5.88 6.36
CA VAL A 177 8.74 -5.01 6.27
C VAL A 177 9.27 -4.65 7.65
N GLY A 178 8.41 -4.23 8.58
CA GLY A 178 8.82 -3.91 9.96
C GLY A 178 9.48 -5.11 10.66
N LYS A 179 8.95 -6.32 10.46
CA LYS A 179 9.52 -7.58 10.98
C LYS A 179 10.92 -7.89 10.44
N ILE A 180 11.16 -7.61 9.15
CA ILE A 180 12.45 -7.82 8.48
C ILE A 180 13.49 -6.81 8.95
N ILE A 181 13.07 -5.54 9.13
CA ILE A 181 13.92 -4.49 9.69
C ILE A 181 14.35 -4.87 11.11
N LEU A 182 13.41 -5.30 11.95
CA LEU A 182 13.68 -5.77 13.31
C LEU A 182 14.40 -7.11 13.37
N ASN A 183 14.56 -7.82 12.25
CA ASN A 183 15.19 -9.14 12.19
C ASN A 183 14.67 -10.07 13.32
N THR A 184 13.34 -10.25 13.39
CA THR A 184 12.70 -11.02 14.46
C THR A 184 11.68 -12.01 13.93
N LYS A 185 11.61 -13.19 14.56
CA LYS A 185 10.58 -14.22 14.31
C LYS A 185 9.34 -14.02 15.19
N MET A 186 9.43 -13.25 16.28
CA MET A 186 8.35 -13.03 17.25
C MET A 186 7.14 -12.28 16.65
N ASN A 187 5.93 -12.74 16.93
CA ASN A 187 4.71 -12.08 16.48
C ASN A 187 4.42 -10.84 17.33
N ILE A 188 4.60 -9.67 16.73
CA ILE A 188 4.42 -8.38 17.39
C ILE A 188 3.03 -7.84 17.04
N PRO A 189 2.24 -7.31 17.99
CA PRO A 189 0.99 -6.63 17.65
C PRO A 189 1.23 -5.49 16.64
N LYS A 190 0.52 -5.51 15.50
CA LYS A 190 0.69 -4.54 14.40
C LYS A 190 0.60 -3.08 14.88
N CYS A 191 -0.35 -2.75 15.76
CA CYS A 191 -0.52 -1.41 16.31
C CYS A 191 0.72 -0.92 17.10
N ALA A 192 1.33 -1.80 17.89
CA ALA A 192 2.56 -1.51 18.64
C ALA A 192 3.77 -1.38 17.70
N LEU A 193 3.87 -2.26 16.69
CA LEU A 193 4.92 -2.19 15.68
C LEU A 193 4.94 -0.83 14.99
N LEU A 194 3.79 -0.41 14.47
CA LEU A 194 3.64 0.87 13.79
C LEU A 194 3.90 2.06 14.74
N ALA A 195 3.41 1.99 15.98
CA ALA A 195 3.61 3.06 16.96
C ALA A 195 5.09 3.25 17.33
N GLU A 196 5.82 2.16 17.58
CA GLU A 196 7.25 2.20 17.90
C GLU A 196 8.07 2.81 16.75
N PHE A 197 7.81 2.38 15.51
CA PHE A 197 8.46 2.93 14.32
C PHE A 197 8.03 4.36 13.98
N GLY A 198 6.96 4.88 14.57
CA GLY A 198 6.34 6.14 14.16
C GLY A 198 5.73 6.06 12.76
N TRP A 199 5.33 4.87 12.32
CA TRP A 199 4.73 4.66 11.02
C TRP A 199 3.22 4.84 11.09
N GLU A 200 2.71 5.62 10.16
CA GLU A 200 1.32 5.54 9.76
C GLU A 200 1.00 4.23 9.04
N SER A 201 -0.27 3.79 9.05
CA SER A 201 -0.68 2.66 8.22
C SER A 201 -0.59 3.01 6.72
N ILE A 202 -0.27 2.02 5.88
CA ILE A 202 -0.23 2.23 4.43
C ILE A 202 -1.59 2.66 3.86
N ASN A 203 -2.69 2.15 4.43
CA ASN A 203 -4.05 2.55 4.05
C ASN A 203 -4.26 4.05 4.28
N ARG A 204 -3.89 4.55 5.47
CA ARG A 204 -3.96 5.97 5.82
C ARG A 204 -3.10 6.84 4.89
N PHE A 205 -1.90 6.38 4.54
CA PHE A 205 -1.05 7.10 3.60
C PHE A 205 -1.73 7.26 2.24
N MET A 206 -2.31 6.16 1.70
CA MET A 206 -3.03 6.19 0.43
C MET A 206 -4.27 7.09 0.48
N ASP A 207 -5.01 7.08 1.59
CA ASP A 207 -6.19 7.94 1.76
C ASP A 207 -5.83 9.43 1.68
N ARG A 208 -4.68 9.84 2.26
CA ARG A 208 -4.18 11.22 2.04
C ARG A 208 -3.84 11.51 0.57
N GLN A 209 -3.23 10.57 -0.14
CA GLN A 209 -2.93 10.75 -1.56
C GLN A 209 -4.20 10.82 -2.42
N ARG A 210 -5.25 10.10 -2.05
CA ARG A 210 -6.57 10.13 -2.71
C ARG A 210 -7.23 11.49 -2.53
N ILE A 211 -7.31 11.99 -1.30
CA ILE A 211 -7.92 13.30 -1.01
C ILE A 211 -7.10 14.43 -1.63
N ALA A 212 -5.76 14.38 -1.56
CA ALA A 212 -4.91 15.38 -2.20
C ALA A 212 -5.13 15.42 -3.72
N TYR A 213 -5.23 14.25 -4.36
CA TYR A 213 -5.49 14.15 -5.79
C TYR A 213 -6.89 14.63 -6.17
N TYR A 214 -7.92 14.26 -5.40
CA TYR A 214 -9.29 14.72 -5.61
C TYR A 214 -9.43 16.23 -5.44
N ALA A 215 -8.84 16.81 -4.39
CA ALA A 215 -8.80 18.26 -4.19
C ALA A 215 -8.07 18.97 -5.35
N ARG A 216 -6.97 18.40 -5.84
CA ARG A 216 -6.26 18.91 -7.03
C ARG A 216 -7.15 18.87 -8.26
N LEU A 217 -7.88 17.78 -8.50
CA LEU A 217 -8.78 17.66 -9.65
C LEU A 217 -9.89 18.70 -9.60
N LYS A 218 -10.51 18.95 -8.43
CA LYS A 218 -11.52 20.02 -8.26
C LYS A 218 -10.99 21.42 -8.57
N ASN A 219 -9.71 21.67 -8.33
CA ASN A 219 -9.08 22.98 -8.56
C ASN A 219 -8.49 23.12 -9.98
N LEU A 220 -8.66 22.13 -10.86
CA LEU A 220 -8.22 22.26 -12.25
C LEU A 220 -9.15 23.22 -13.02
N PRO A 221 -8.62 23.94 -14.04
CA PRO A 221 -9.46 24.72 -14.93
C PRO A 221 -10.52 23.88 -15.64
N ASN A 222 -11.71 24.46 -15.88
CA ASN A 222 -12.86 23.77 -16.48
C ASN A 222 -12.63 23.26 -17.91
N ASN A 223 -11.59 23.74 -18.60
CA ASN A 223 -11.21 23.25 -19.93
C ASN A 223 -10.37 21.96 -19.87
N ARG A 224 -9.93 21.52 -18.70
CA ARG A 224 -9.13 20.30 -18.55
C ARG A 224 -10.06 19.09 -18.59
N LEU A 225 -9.78 18.15 -19.49
CA LEU A 225 -10.55 16.92 -19.63
C LEU A 225 -10.74 16.18 -18.29
N SER A 226 -9.71 16.13 -17.43
CA SER A 226 -9.81 15.49 -16.12
C SER A 226 -10.80 16.18 -15.16
N LYS A 227 -11.01 17.50 -15.29
CA LYS A 227 -12.01 18.25 -14.53
C LYS A 227 -13.40 17.94 -15.05
N ILE A 228 -13.58 18.00 -16.36
CA ILE A 228 -14.84 17.70 -17.05
C ILE A 228 -15.32 16.29 -16.68
N ILE A 229 -14.43 15.29 -16.76
CA ILE A 229 -14.74 13.91 -16.38
C ILE A 229 -15.12 13.82 -14.89
N LEU A 230 -14.41 14.52 -14.00
CA LEU A 230 -14.73 14.49 -12.57
C LEU A 230 -16.12 15.07 -12.30
N ASP A 231 -16.44 16.21 -12.92
CA ASP A 231 -17.73 16.87 -12.74
C ASP A 231 -18.88 16.02 -13.26
N GLU A 232 -18.68 15.33 -14.38
CA GLU A 232 -19.65 14.38 -14.93
C GLU A 232 -19.84 13.16 -14.02
N ILE A 233 -18.77 12.62 -13.45
CA ILE A 233 -18.89 11.50 -12.50
C ILE A 233 -19.70 11.91 -11.26
N ILE A 234 -19.50 13.15 -10.78
CA ILE A 234 -20.25 13.71 -9.65
C ILE A 234 -21.73 13.93 -10.02
N SER A 235 -22.02 14.43 -11.22
CA SER A 235 -23.39 14.71 -11.66
C SER A 235 -24.21 13.43 -11.87
N VAL A 236 -23.61 12.42 -12.54
CA VAL A 236 -24.29 11.17 -12.93
C VAL A 236 -24.42 10.18 -11.78
N LYS A 237 -23.63 10.33 -10.70
CA LYS A 237 -23.51 9.35 -9.61
C LYS A 237 -23.21 7.94 -10.15
N CYS A 238 -22.08 7.81 -10.85
CA CYS A 238 -21.64 6.52 -11.41
C CYS A 238 -21.53 5.43 -10.31
N ASN A 239 -22.27 4.33 -10.49
CA ASN A 239 -22.34 3.23 -9.53
C ASN A 239 -21.32 2.12 -9.83
N GLU A 240 -20.92 1.99 -11.09
CA GLU A 240 -19.98 0.99 -11.60
C GLU A 240 -18.57 1.24 -11.07
N TRP A 241 -18.20 2.52 -10.96
CA TRP A 241 -16.96 2.95 -10.35
C TRP A 241 -17.23 3.84 -9.14
N LYS A 242 -17.22 3.21 -7.95
CA LYS A 242 -17.48 3.82 -6.63
C LYS A 242 -16.41 4.82 -6.17
N TYR A 243 -15.83 5.60 -7.08
CA TYR A 243 -14.76 6.56 -6.77
C TYR A 243 -15.24 7.61 -5.76
N ILE A 244 -16.37 8.27 -6.05
CA ILE A 244 -16.92 9.34 -5.21
C ILE A 244 -17.36 8.82 -3.84
N GLU A 245 -18.09 7.70 -3.80
CA GLU A 245 -18.50 7.04 -2.55
C GLU A 245 -17.30 6.72 -1.64
N ASN A 246 -16.19 6.25 -2.21
CA ASN A 246 -14.97 5.99 -1.44
C ASN A 246 -14.34 7.30 -0.91
N ILE A 247 -14.33 8.37 -1.70
CA ILE A 247 -13.83 9.69 -1.26
C ILE A 247 -14.71 10.24 -0.12
N GLU A 248 -16.03 10.16 -0.25
CA GLU A 248 -16.99 10.56 0.78
C GLU A 248 -16.78 9.77 2.07
N THR A 249 -16.58 8.45 1.98
CA THR A 249 -16.29 7.60 3.15
C THR A 249 -15.01 8.03 3.87
N ILE A 250 -13.96 8.39 3.12
CA ILE A 250 -12.70 8.89 3.70
C ILE A 250 -12.92 10.23 4.40
N LEU A 251 -13.69 11.15 3.80
CA LEU A 251 -14.03 12.44 4.39
C LEU A 251 -14.90 12.30 5.64
N GLN A 252 -15.88 11.40 5.63
CA GLN A 252 -16.72 11.06 6.79
C GLN A 252 -15.87 10.52 7.94
N THR A 253 -14.90 9.66 7.65
CA THR A 253 -13.95 9.14 8.66
C THR A 253 -13.17 10.28 9.31
N ALA A 254 -12.86 11.34 8.56
CA ALA A 254 -12.20 12.54 9.09
C ALA A 254 -13.14 13.54 9.78
N GLY A 255 -14.45 13.32 9.79
CA GLY A 255 -15.46 14.30 10.25
C GLY A 255 -15.58 15.53 9.34
N LEU A 256 -15.28 15.37 8.04
CA LEU A 256 -15.25 16.42 7.03
C LEU A 256 -16.20 16.13 5.86
N ASP A 257 -17.28 15.41 6.14
CA ASP A 257 -18.37 15.05 5.24
C ASP A 257 -18.98 16.27 4.50
N HIS A 258 -19.16 17.38 5.20
CA HIS A 258 -19.64 18.65 4.63
C HIS A 258 -18.74 19.23 3.52
N TYR A 259 -17.46 18.83 3.45
CA TYR A 259 -16.55 19.25 2.38
C TYR A 259 -16.59 18.33 1.14
N ALA A 260 -17.37 17.25 1.12
CA ALA A 260 -17.47 16.36 -0.03
C ALA A 260 -17.83 17.11 -1.32
N ASN A 261 -18.77 18.07 -1.23
CA ASN A 261 -19.20 18.89 -2.36
C ASN A 261 -18.43 20.23 -2.45
N GLY A 262 -17.78 20.67 -1.37
CA GLY A 262 -17.03 21.93 -1.32
C GLY A 262 -15.55 21.84 -1.74
N ASN A 263 -14.83 22.94 -1.51
CA ASN A 263 -13.38 22.99 -1.65
C ASN A 263 -12.71 22.36 -0.43
N ILE A 264 -11.90 21.33 -0.67
CA ILE A 264 -11.21 20.60 0.41
C ILE A 264 -9.87 21.27 0.69
N ASN A 265 -9.69 21.79 1.90
CA ASN A 265 -8.37 22.16 2.38
C ASN A 265 -7.61 20.91 2.83
N VAL A 266 -6.60 20.51 2.04
CA VAL A 266 -5.81 19.30 2.27
C VAL A 266 -5.06 19.34 3.61
N ASN A 267 -4.61 20.51 4.07
CA ASN A 267 -3.93 20.63 5.36
C ASN A 267 -4.90 20.39 6.52
N THR A 268 -6.12 20.93 6.42
CA THR A 268 -7.20 20.68 7.36
C THR A 268 -7.54 19.19 7.40
N PHE A 269 -7.72 18.56 6.24
CA PHE A 269 -7.95 17.12 6.15
C PHE A 269 -6.84 16.31 6.83
N ASN A 270 -5.58 16.59 6.51
CA ASN A 270 -4.43 15.88 7.09
C ASN A 270 -4.37 16.00 8.62
N LYS A 271 -4.78 17.16 9.18
CA LYS A 271 -4.84 17.38 10.62
C LYS A 271 -5.94 16.56 11.29
N PHE A 272 -7.19 16.68 10.81
CA PHE A 272 -8.33 15.98 11.42
C PHE A 272 -8.24 14.47 11.24
N TYR A 273 -8.00 14.02 10.01
CA TYR A 273 -7.79 12.60 9.71
C TYR A 273 -6.57 12.05 10.47
N GLY A 274 -5.55 12.88 10.69
CA GLY A 274 -4.39 12.50 11.46
C GLY A 274 -4.66 12.28 12.96
N ASN A 275 -5.53 13.10 13.54
CA ASN A 275 -5.95 12.95 14.93
C ASN A 275 -6.85 11.74 15.14
N GLU A 276 -7.87 11.56 14.29
CA GLU A 276 -8.78 10.41 14.35
C GLU A 276 -8.01 9.09 14.30
N THR A 277 -7.13 8.95 13.30
CA THR A 277 -6.35 7.71 13.16
C THR A 277 -5.36 7.47 14.30
N THR A 278 -4.80 8.53 14.90
CA THR A 278 -3.95 8.44 16.10
C THR A 278 -4.77 7.89 17.28
N ASN A 279 -6.00 8.39 17.45
CA ASN A 279 -6.92 7.91 18.48
C ASN A 279 -7.32 6.45 18.23
N THR A 280 -7.66 6.08 16.99
CA THR A 280 -7.96 4.69 16.63
C THR A 280 -6.79 3.76 16.90
N GLN A 281 -5.54 4.20 16.65
CA GLN A 281 -4.34 3.42 16.99
C GLN A 281 -4.15 3.28 18.52
N LEU A 282 -4.40 4.34 19.28
CA LEU A 282 -4.38 4.32 20.75
C LEU A 282 -5.42 3.34 21.30
N CYS A 283 -6.67 3.40 20.84
CA CYS A 283 -7.74 2.48 21.23
C CYS A 283 -7.35 1.02 20.95
N ASN A 284 -6.74 0.74 19.80
CA ASN A 284 -6.22 -0.60 19.46
C ASN A 284 -5.08 -1.08 20.37
N ILE A 285 -4.32 -0.18 20.98
CA ILE A 285 -3.27 -0.51 21.96
C ILE A 285 -3.91 -0.75 23.34
N LEU A 286 -4.83 0.12 23.75
CA LEU A 286 -5.54 0.04 25.03
C LEU A 286 -6.41 -1.23 25.13
N GLY A 287 -7.04 -1.63 24.03
CA GLY A 287 -7.87 -2.84 23.98
C GLY A 287 -7.12 -4.18 24.03
N LYS A 288 -5.78 -4.19 24.11
CA LYS A 288 -4.97 -5.41 24.10
C LYS A 288 -4.26 -5.62 25.44
N SER A 289 -4.70 -6.62 26.21
CA SER A 289 -4.07 -7.03 27.47
C SER A 289 -2.57 -7.35 27.35
N SER A 290 -2.18 -7.97 26.23
CA SER A 290 -0.76 -8.24 25.93
C SER A 290 0.12 -6.99 25.89
N LEU A 291 -0.45 -5.80 25.71
CA LEU A 291 0.25 -4.52 25.64
C LEU A 291 0.14 -3.69 26.92
N ASN A 292 -0.32 -4.24 28.05
CA ASN A 292 -0.44 -3.48 29.31
C ASN A 292 0.88 -2.82 29.74
N LEU A 293 2.01 -3.54 29.62
CA LEU A 293 3.34 -2.95 29.86
C LEU A 293 3.63 -1.81 28.88
N TYR A 294 3.34 -2.03 27.60
CA TYR A 294 3.55 -1.04 26.55
C TYR A 294 2.77 0.25 26.83
N GLN A 295 1.53 0.14 27.31
CA GLN A 295 0.63 1.27 27.65
C GLN A 295 1.27 2.27 28.62
N SER A 296 2.10 1.81 29.57
CA SER A 296 2.79 2.69 30.52
C SER A 296 3.83 3.63 29.86
N PHE A 297 4.25 3.34 28.62
CA PHE A 297 5.28 4.08 27.90
C PHE A 297 4.79 4.72 26.59
N VAL A 298 3.48 4.69 26.32
CA VAL A 298 2.97 5.01 24.98
C VAL A 298 3.17 6.48 24.63
N VAL A 299 3.91 6.70 23.55
CA VAL A 299 3.84 7.95 22.78
C VAL A 299 3.55 7.59 21.33
N VAL A 300 2.35 7.89 20.86
CA VAL A 300 1.92 7.60 19.49
C VAL A 300 2.42 8.71 18.55
N SER A 301 2.55 8.37 17.26
CA SER A 301 2.85 9.30 16.18
C SER A 301 4.28 9.83 16.09
N ARG A 302 5.24 9.20 16.79
CA ARG A 302 6.67 9.46 16.57
C ARG A 302 7.51 8.20 16.71
N LYS A 303 8.59 8.14 15.94
CA LYS A 303 9.61 7.10 16.09
C LYS A 303 10.21 7.20 17.49
N GLN A 304 10.32 6.08 18.20
CA GLN A 304 10.92 6.09 19.54
C GLN A 304 12.43 6.40 19.47
N PRO A 305 12.97 7.31 20.32
CA PRO A 305 14.36 7.77 20.20
C PRO A 305 15.41 6.65 20.26
N TYR A 306 15.18 5.62 21.06
CA TYR A 306 16.13 4.51 21.21
C TYR A 306 16.31 3.70 19.91
N LEU A 307 15.34 3.75 18.99
CA LEU A 307 15.44 3.11 17.67
C LEU A 307 16.41 3.81 16.72
N SER A 308 16.96 4.96 17.12
CA SER A 308 18.00 5.67 16.38
C SER A 308 19.41 5.31 16.86
N ASN A 309 19.57 4.38 17.82
CA ASN A 309 20.88 3.88 18.21
C ASN A 309 21.50 3.09 17.04
N VAL A 310 22.58 3.64 16.48
CA VAL A 310 23.24 3.14 15.27
C VAL A 310 24.18 1.97 15.58
N ASP A 311 24.80 1.99 16.75
CA ASP A 311 25.93 1.13 17.11
C ASP A 311 25.48 -0.20 17.75
N ASP A 312 24.27 -0.24 18.29
CA ASP A 312 23.77 -1.43 18.99
C ASP A 312 22.33 -1.81 18.59
N PHE A 313 22.22 -2.36 17.39
CA PHE A 313 20.97 -2.92 16.89
C PHE A 313 20.43 -4.06 17.77
N ARG A 314 21.32 -4.83 18.41
CA ARG A 314 20.91 -5.96 19.25
C ARG A 314 20.15 -5.47 20.48
N SER A 315 20.71 -4.51 21.23
CA SER A 315 20.03 -3.88 22.36
C SER A 315 18.77 -3.17 21.91
N THR A 316 18.82 -2.50 20.76
CA THR A 316 17.65 -1.83 20.17
C THR A 316 16.51 -2.83 19.92
N ARG A 317 16.81 -3.98 19.31
CA ARG A 317 15.87 -5.06 19.05
C ARG A 317 15.32 -5.66 20.34
N LEU A 318 16.17 -5.96 21.32
CA LEU A 318 15.74 -6.55 22.60
C LEU A 318 14.85 -5.57 23.38
N LYS A 319 15.23 -4.29 23.42
CA LYS A 319 14.43 -3.23 24.04
C LYS A 319 13.09 -3.06 23.35
N PHE A 320 13.06 -3.10 22.01
CA PHE A 320 11.82 -3.11 21.24
C PHE A 320 10.92 -4.26 21.67
N LEU A 321 11.45 -5.49 21.63
CA LEU A 321 10.68 -6.69 21.96
C LEU A 321 10.21 -6.68 23.42
N ALA A 322 11.02 -6.22 24.37
CA ALA A 322 10.60 -6.07 25.76
C ALA A 322 9.44 -5.06 25.89
N ARG A 323 9.57 -3.87 25.28
CA ARG A 323 8.54 -2.83 25.34
C ARG A 323 7.21 -3.29 24.76
N THR A 324 7.23 -4.05 23.67
CA THR A 324 6.02 -4.59 23.04
C THR A 324 5.55 -5.91 23.65
N ASN A 325 6.12 -6.34 24.79
CA ASN A 325 5.84 -7.62 25.43
C ASN A 325 5.95 -8.80 24.45
N CYS A 326 7.06 -8.86 23.72
CA CYS A 326 7.38 -9.84 22.68
C CYS A 326 8.80 -10.39 22.81
N LEU A 327 9.46 -10.16 23.95
CA LEU A 327 10.77 -10.73 24.24
C LEU A 327 10.64 -12.26 24.32
N PRO A 328 11.52 -13.06 23.69
CA PRO A 328 11.41 -14.52 23.64
C PRO A 328 11.84 -15.16 24.97
N ILE A 329 11.05 -14.91 26.02
CA ILE A 329 11.17 -15.50 27.36
C ILE A 329 10.02 -16.47 27.60
N ASN A 330 10.16 -17.41 28.53
CA ASN A 330 9.24 -18.53 28.70
C ASN A 330 7.79 -18.09 28.91
N ALA A 331 7.52 -17.01 29.66
CA ALA A 331 6.15 -16.49 29.80
C ALA A 331 5.56 -15.98 28.46
N THR A 332 6.38 -15.36 27.61
CA THR A 332 5.96 -14.90 26.29
C THR A 332 5.77 -16.08 25.34
N LEU A 333 6.69 -17.04 25.36
CA LEU A 333 6.62 -18.25 24.53
C LEU A 333 5.40 -19.09 24.89
N GLN A 334 5.08 -19.22 26.17
CA GLN A 334 3.85 -19.88 26.65
C GLN A 334 2.60 -19.17 26.15
N ARG A 335 2.54 -17.83 26.26
CA ARG A 335 1.41 -17.04 25.73
C ARG A 335 1.28 -17.16 24.20
N MET A 336 2.36 -17.48 23.50
CA MET A 336 2.36 -17.74 22.05
C MET A 336 2.14 -19.22 21.70
N ASN A 337 1.84 -20.08 22.68
CA ASN A 337 1.68 -21.54 22.53
C ASN A 337 2.92 -22.23 21.94
N LEU A 338 4.12 -21.73 22.23
CA LEU A 338 5.39 -22.30 21.78
C LEU A 338 6.06 -23.18 22.85
N THR A 339 5.72 -22.97 24.13
CA THR A 339 6.21 -23.75 25.27
C THR A 339 5.09 -23.95 26.28
N THR A 340 5.18 -25.02 27.09
CA THR A 340 4.27 -25.23 28.23
C THR A 340 4.85 -24.69 29.53
N ASN A 341 6.17 -24.68 29.65
CA ASN A 341 6.90 -24.15 30.80
C ASN A 341 7.04 -22.62 30.69
N ASN A 342 6.75 -21.91 31.78
CA ASN A 342 6.90 -20.47 31.94
C ASN A 342 7.88 -20.06 33.05
N GLU A 343 8.52 -21.01 33.73
CA GLU A 343 9.43 -20.77 34.83
C GLU A 343 10.83 -20.36 34.34
N CYS A 344 11.51 -19.52 35.13
CA CYS A 344 12.87 -19.10 34.86
C CYS A 344 13.86 -20.25 35.13
N GLN A 345 14.53 -20.72 34.08
CA GLN A 345 15.53 -21.78 34.18
C GLN A 345 16.92 -21.27 34.59
N LEU A 346 17.09 -19.96 34.70
CA LEU A 346 18.37 -19.31 34.99
C LEU A 346 18.56 -18.97 36.48
N CYS A 347 17.49 -19.02 37.27
CA CYS A 347 17.56 -18.76 38.70
C CYS A 347 16.86 -19.86 39.51
N SER A 348 17.26 -20.02 40.76
CA SER A 348 16.71 -21.05 41.65
C SER A 348 15.38 -20.65 42.32
N SER A 349 14.72 -19.59 41.85
CA SER A 349 13.54 -19.03 42.52
C SER A 349 12.20 -19.64 42.08
N ASN A 350 12.21 -20.53 41.08
CA ASN A 350 11.02 -21.09 40.42
C ASN A 350 9.98 -20.02 40.01
N ALA A 351 10.42 -18.77 39.85
CA ALA A 351 9.56 -17.65 39.46
C ALA A 351 9.19 -17.74 37.98
N ILE A 352 8.04 -17.18 37.62
CA ILE A 352 7.63 -17.05 36.22
C ILE A 352 8.61 -16.12 35.49
N GLU A 353 9.18 -16.58 34.38
CA GLU A 353 10.09 -15.83 33.52
C GLU A 353 9.34 -14.80 32.66
N ASN A 354 8.80 -13.78 33.32
CA ASN A 354 8.21 -12.61 32.69
C ASN A 354 9.22 -11.45 32.61
N ILE A 355 8.83 -10.37 31.92
CA ILE A 355 9.72 -9.22 31.68
C ILE A 355 10.16 -8.56 32.97
N PHE A 356 9.28 -8.44 33.96
CA PHE A 356 9.62 -7.83 35.26
C PHE A 356 10.64 -8.69 36.00
N HIS A 357 10.42 -10.01 36.06
CA HIS A 357 11.36 -10.93 36.67
C HIS A 357 12.73 -10.81 36.01
N VAL A 358 12.79 -10.92 34.68
CA VAL A 358 14.05 -10.84 33.92
C VAL A 358 14.79 -9.51 34.15
N MET A 359 14.07 -8.39 34.12
CA MET A 359 14.68 -7.05 34.12
C MET A 359 14.97 -6.52 35.53
N LEU A 360 14.21 -6.95 36.55
CA LEU A 360 14.23 -6.35 37.89
C LEU A 360 14.54 -7.36 39.00
N ASP A 361 13.93 -8.55 38.97
CA ASP A 361 13.90 -9.43 40.14
C ASP A 361 14.85 -10.63 40.06
N CYS A 362 15.31 -11.00 38.85
CA CYS A 362 16.04 -12.25 38.63
C CYS A 362 17.44 -12.19 39.25
N PRO A 363 17.75 -13.05 40.24
CA PRO A 363 19.05 -13.05 40.91
C PRO A 363 20.23 -13.29 39.96
N PHE A 364 20.01 -14.05 38.89
CA PHE A 364 21.03 -14.28 37.86
C PHE A 364 21.37 -13.00 37.10
N PHE A 365 20.37 -12.24 36.65
CA PHE A 365 20.58 -10.99 35.92
C PHE A 365 21.03 -9.84 36.82
N SER A 366 20.60 -9.80 38.07
CA SER A 366 21.02 -8.77 39.04
C SER A 366 22.54 -8.70 39.28
N ARG A 367 23.25 -9.81 38.99
CA ARG A 367 24.72 -9.92 39.14
C ARG A 367 25.49 -9.51 37.89
N LEU A 368 24.78 -9.24 36.79
CA LEU A 368 25.35 -8.85 35.50
C LEU A 368 25.16 -7.33 35.33
N SER A 369 26.17 -6.63 34.82
CA SER A 369 26.00 -5.25 34.37
C SER A 369 24.93 -5.16 33.26
N GLU A 370 24.31 -4.00 33.04
CA GLU A 370 23.30 -3.82 31.97
C GLU A 370 23.80 -4.32 30.60
N LYS A 371 25.09 -4.13 30.30
CA LYS A 371 25.73 -4.68 29.09
C LYS A 371 25.79 -6.20 29.13
N GLU A 372 26.16 -6.80 30.26
CA GLU A 372 26.23 -8.26 30.41
C GLU A 372 24.86 -8.94 30.41
N GLN A 373 23.80 -8.31 30.90
CA GLN A 373 22.42 -8.81 30.81
C GLN A 373 21.95 -8.93 29.34
N VAL A 374 22.27 -7.93 28.50
CA VAL A 374 22.01 -7.97 27.05
C VAL A 374 22.85 -9.06 26.34
N LEU A 375 24.07 -9.29 26.85
CA LEU A 375 25.01 -10.28 26.35
C LEU A 375 24.66 -11.72 26.78
N THR A 376 24.10 -12.00 27.95
CA THR A 376 23.67 -13.35 28.36
C THR A 376 22.46 -13.84 27.56
N TYR A 377 21.60 -12.93 27.11
CA TYR A 377 20.63 -13.24 26.06
C TYR A 377 21.30 -13.62 24.71
N LYS A 378 22.64 -13.51 24.52
CA LYS A 378 23.34 -13.96 23.28
C LYS A 378 23.26 -15.46 23.09
N HIS A 379 23.17 -16.22 24.18
CA HIS A 379 23.13 -17.67 24.12
C HIS A 379 21.71 -18.25 24.03
N VAL A 380 20.70 -17.53 24.54
CA VAL A 380 19.30 -17.97 24.48
C VAL A 380 18.63 -17.61 23.13
N SER A 381 19.07 -16.53 22.46
CA SER A 381 18.49 -16.06 21.20
C SER A 381 19.00 -16.76 19.92
N ARG A 382 19.49 -18.00 20.01
CA ARG A 382 19.84 -18.84 18.84
C ARG A 382 18.66 -19.67 18.30
N ILE A 383 17.45 -19.40 18.78
CA ILE A 383 16.16 -19.89 18.25
C ILE A 383 15.50 -18.75 17.48
#